data_AF-A0AAE7BCE1-F1
#
_entry.id   AF-A0AAE7BCE1-F1
#
_cell.length_a   1.000
_cell.length_b   1.000
_cell.length_c   1.000
_cell.angle_alpha   90.00
_cell.angle_beta   90.00
_cell.angle_gamma   90.00
#
_symmetry.space_group_name_H-M   'P 1'
#
loop_
_entity.id
_entity.type
_entity.pdbx_description
1 polymer ?
#
loop_
_entity_poly.entity_id
_entity_poly.type
_entity_poly.pdbx_seq_one_letter_code
_entity_poly.pdbx_strand_id
1 'polypeptide(L)'
;MQITNNQIIENNSSGNSNFTTQVNSENKTISFESYLSAINEVQSVKNTTYSQETTKIDYSNYTPAQMKEIPYEEAKANYDAINQRINDLGMKVFSFDEGMVYSDVCTQLCSVNLSDNDKLNKAVYETLRAIKDPVESITVSSEIHTNLQDYYYGKAINASFVVSNNQIHTDKNLTKSQLNSINVEDFLSKMVVAFSEDYANAPMSVKNQYKQIVDGYSLFQQNYNQSKKESYYA
;
A
#
# COMPACT_ATOMS: atom_id res chain seq x y z
N MET A 1 24.92 6.93 -45.54
CA MET A 1 24.16 5.78 -45.00
C MET A 1 23.44 5.16 -46.19
N GLN A 2 23.98 4.07 -46.72
CA GLN A 2 23.43 3.35 -47.87
C GLN A 2 22.71 2.13 -47.28
N ILE A 3 21.40 2.05 -47.46
CA ILE A 3 20.59 0.91 -47.02
C ILE A 3 20.62 -0.10 -48.17
N THR A 4 21.29 -1.22 -47.95
CA THR A 4 21.19 -2.39 -48.81
C THR A 4 20.84 -3.56 -47.92
N ASN A 5 19.72 -4.22 -48.24
CA ASN A 5 19.05 -5.32 -47.54
C ASN A 5 18.32 -4.94 -46.25
N ASN A 6 16.97 -4.92 -46.34
CA ASN A 6 15.99 -4.78 -45.25
C ASN A 6 16.11 -5.91 -44.20
N GLN A 7 17.21 -5.95 -43.44
CA GLN A 7 17.41 -6.92 -42.37
C GLN A 7 18.04 -6.21 -41.17
N ILE A 8 17.35 -6.28 -40.03
CA ILE A 8 17.87 -5.85 -38.73
C ILE A 8 18.49 -7.10 -38.10
N ILE A 9 19.77 -7.04 -37.74
CA ILE A 9 20.48 -8.13 -37.07
C ILE A 9 20.52 -7.81 -35.57
N GLU A 10 19.85 -8.63 -34.75
CA GLU A 10 20.00 -8.61 -33.29
C GLU A 10 21.26 -9.39 -32.89
N ASN A 11 22.26 -8.71 -32.34
CA ASN A 11 23.42 -9.35 -31.76
C ASN A 11 23.25 -9.45 -30.24
N ASN A 12 22.99 -10.65 -29.73
CA ASN A 12 23.07 -10.91 -28.29
C ASN A 12 24.54 -11.03 -27.87
N SER A 13 25.07 -10.00 -27.21
CA SER A 13 26.38 -10.05 -26.57
C SER A 13 26.25 -10.71 -25.19
N SER A 14 26.54 -12.00 -25.08
CA SER A 14 26.73 -12.67 -23.78
C SER A 14 28.21 -12.65 -23.38
N GLY A 15 28.53 -11.92 -22.31
CA GLY A 15 29.81 -12.01 -21.61
C GLY A 15 29.98 -13.38 -20.94
N ASN A 16 31.18 -13.93 -21.09
CA ASN A 16 31.62 -15.30 -20.86
C ASN A 16 31.67 -15.74 -19.37
N SER A 17 31.23 -16.97 -19.07
CA SER A 17 32.10 -17.97 -18.40
C SER A 17 31.53 -19.40 -18.49
N ASN A 18 32.19 -20.20 -19.34
CA ASN A 18 32.40 -21.65 -19.26
C ASN A 18 31.21 -22.58 -18.96
N PHE A 19 30.58 -23.10 -20.02
CA PHE A 19 30.29 -24.54 -20.16
C PHE A 19 30.10 -24.85 -21.64
N THR A 20 30.76 -25.91 -22.13
CA THR A 20 30.68 -26.38 -23.52
C THR A 20 29.25 -26.80 -23.86
N THR A 21 28.57 -25.96 -24.65
CA THR A 21 27.40 -26.35 -25.45
C THR A 21 27.54 -25.67 -26.79
N GLN A 22 27.49 -26.45 -27.86
CA GLN A 22 27.45 -25.95 -29.24
C GLN A 22 26.20 -25.07 -29.36
N VAL A 23 26.37 -23.75 -29.36
CA VAL A 23 25.30 -22.82 -29.69
C VAL A 23 25.32 -22.65 -31.20
N ASN A 24 24.43 -23.36 -31.90
CA ASN A 24 24.06 -22.96 -33.26
C ASN A 24 23.37 -21.60 -33.14
N SER A 25 24.10 -20.52 -33.43
CA SER A 25 23.49 -19.20 -33.59
C SER A 25 22.75 -19.18 -34.91
N GLU A 26 21.52 -19.69 -34.92
CA GLU A 26 20.58 -19.40 -35.99
C GLU A 26 20.21 -17.91 -35.90
N ASN A 27 20.78 -17.10 -36.79
CA ASN A 27 20.33 -15.73 -37.02
C ASN A 27 18.88 -15.78 -37.54
N LYS A 28 17.93 -15.70 -36.61
CA LYS A 28 16.51 -15.66 -36.95
C LYS A 28 16.21 -14.28 -37.54
N THR A 29 16.17 -14.23 -38.87
CA THR A 29 15.84 -13.00 -39.59
C THR A 29 14.34 -12.76 -39.47
N ILE A 30 13.92 -11.82 -38.64
CA ILE A 30 12.52 -11.39 -38.54
C ILE A 30 12.30 -10.37 -39.66
N SER A 31 11.31 -10.59 -40.53
CA SER A 31 10.99 -9.62 -41.58
C SER A 31 10.37 -8.36 -40.96
N PHE A 32 10.62 -7.20 -41.57
CA PHE A 32 10.02 -5.93 -41.14
C PHE A 32 8.49 -5.99 -41.12
N GLU A 33 7.89 -6.75 -42.04
CA GLU A 33 6.44 -6.98 -42.06
C GLU A 33 5.95 -7.80 -40.87
N SER A 34 6.72 -8.79 -40.41
CA SER A 34 6.40 -9.54 -39.20
C SER A 34 6.46 -8.65 -37.95
N TYR A 35 7.41 -7.71 -37.90
CA TYR A 35 7.53 -6.74 -36.82
C TYR A 35 6.35 -5.75 -36.81
N LEU A 36 5.96 -5.24 -37.98
CA LEU A 36 4.78 -4.37 -38.11
C LEU A 36 3.48 -5.11 -37.78
N SER A 37 3.35 -6.38 -38.17
CA SER A 37 2.19 -7.19 -37.84
C SER A 37 2.09 -7.43 -36.33
N ALA A 38 3.21 -7.69 -35.64
CA ALA A 38 3.24 -7.83 -34.20
C ALA A 38 2.88 -6.52 -33.47
N ILE A 39 3.34 -5.36 -33.97
CA ILE A 39 2.93 -4.05 -33.43
C ILE A 39 1.44 -3.81 -33.62
N ASN A 40 0.90 -4.11 -34.81
CA ASN A 40 -0.52 -3.94 -35.11
C ASN A 40 -1.39 -4.92 -34.32
N GLU A 41 -0.92 -6.14 -34.07
CA GLU A 41 -1.59 -7.12 -33.23
C GLU A 41 -1.60 -6.63 -31.77
N VAL A 42 -0.47 -6.16 -31.23
CA VAL A 42 -0.39 -5.54 -29.91
C VAL A 42 -1.28 -4.28 -29.80
N GLN A 43 -1.38 -3.47 -30.85
CA GLN A 43 -2.29 -2.31 -30.89
C GLN A 43 -3.77 -2.71 -31.00
N SER A 44 -4.09 -3.78 -31.74
CA SER A 44 -5.46 -4.31 -31.84
C SER A 44 -5.93 -4.91 -30.52
N VAL A 45 -5.04 -5.58 -29.77
CA VAL A 45 -5.29 -6.09 -28.41
C VAL A 45 -5.43 -4.94 -27.41
N LYS A 46 -4.77 -3.80 -27.62
CA LYS A 46 -5.00 -2.57 -26.82
C LYS A 46 -6.31 -1.86 -27.15
N ASN A 47 -6.85 -2.04 -28.36
CA ASN A 47 -8.13 -1.45 -28.79
C ASN A 47 -9.37 -2.30 -28.48
N THR A 48 -9.20 -3.55 -28.02
CA THR A 48 -10.24 -4.20 -27.23
C THR A 48 -10.19 -3.63 -25.82
N THR A 49 -10.75 -2.43 -25.66
CA THR A 49 -11.19 -1.94 -24.36
C THR A 49 -12.03 -3.06 -23.76
N TYR A 50 -11.48 -3.76 -22.76
CA TYR A 50 -12.29 -4.50 -21.80
C TYR A 50 -13.24 -3.47 -21.22
N SER A 51 -14.42 -3.36 -21.81
CA SER A 51 -15.58 -2.88 -21.08
C SER A 51 -15.84 -3.97 -20.04
N GLN A 52 -15.05 -3.96 -18.96
CA GLN A 52 -15.45 -4.60 -17.73
C GLN A 52 -16.72 -3.85 -17.35
N GLU A 53 -17.87 -4.42 -17.71
CA GLU A 53 -19.04 -4.29 -16.87
C GLU A 53 -18.56 -4.76 -15.50
N THR A 54 -18.18 -3.80 -14.64
CA THR A 54 -17.90 -4.08 -13.25
C THR A 54 -19.22 -4.57 -12.68
N THR A 55 -19.38 -5.88 -12.59
CA THR A 55 -20.46 -6.48 -11.80
C THR A 55 -20.40 -5.80 -10.45
N LYS A 56 -21.40 -4.97 -10.15
CA LYS A 56 -21.48 -4.25 -8.88
C LYS A 56 -21.44 -5.29 -7.77
N ILE A 57 -20.35 -5.30 -7.00
CA ILE A 57 -20.17 -6.26 -5.91
C ILE A 57 -21.22 -5.96 -4.85
N ASP A 58 -21.97 -6.98 -4.45
CA ASP A 58 -22.99 -6.86 -3.42
C ASP A 58 -22.40 -7.12 -2.03
N TYR A 59 -22.15 -6.06 -1.29
CA TYR A 59 -21.63 -6.10 0.08
C TYR A 59 -22.72 -6.28 1.15
N SER A 60 -24.01 -6.32 0.78
CA SER A 60 -25.13 -6.28 1.73
C SER A 60 -25.11 -7.38 2.80
N ASN A 61 -24.44 -8.51 2.52
CA ASN A 61 -24.32 -9.65 3.44
C ASN A 61 -22.95 -9.80 4.10
N TYR A 62 -21.98 -8.91 3.80
CA TYR A 62 -20.62 -9.04 4.34
C TYR A 62 -20.60 -8.83 5.85
N THR A 63 -19.94 -9.71 6.59
CA THR A 63 -19.65 -9.53 8.02
C THR A 63 -18.46 -8.56 8.21
N PRO A 64 -18.24 -7.98 9.40
CA PRO A 64 -17.04 -7.21 9.68
C PRO A 64 -15.74 -7.94 9.28
N ALA A 65 -15.63 -9.23 9.60
CA ALA A 65 -14.46 -10.04 9.22
C ALA A 65 -14.28 -10.16 7.70
N GLN A 66 -15.36 -10.27 6.92
CA GLN A 66 -15.27 -10.29 5.46
C GLN A 66 -14.90 -8.91 4.90
N MET A 67 -15.42 -7.84 5.49
CA MET A 67 -15.07 -6.46 5.09
C MET A 67 -13.60 -6.14 5.37
N LYS A 68 -13.05 -6.69 6.46
CA LYS A 68 -11.65 -6.53 6.84
C LYS A 68 -10.70 -7.00 5.74
N GLU A 69 -11.05 -8.05 4.99
CA GLU A 69 -10.20 -8.64 3.96
C GLU A 69 -10.29 -7.94 2.59
N ILE A 70 -11.17 -6.95 2.42
CA ILE A 70 -11.33 -6.23 1.15
C ILE A 70 -10.01 -5.50 0.81
N PRO A 71 -9.49 -5.64 -0.43
CA PRO A 71 -8.25 -4.96 -0.83
C PRO A 71 -8.44 -3.48 -1.11
N TYR A 72 -7.35 -2.70 -0.99
CA TYR A 72 -7.40 -1.25 -1.15
C TYR A 72 -8.05 -0.81 -2.48
N GLU A 73 -7.69 -1.44 -3.60
CA GLU A 73 -8.22 -1.07 -4.91
C GLU A 73 -9.74 -1.29 -5.01
N GLU A 74 -10.24 -2.40 -4.46
CA GLU A 74 -11.67 -2.69 -4.40
C GLU A 74 -12.39 -1.74 -3.43
N ALA A 75 -11.79 -1.49 -2.27
CA ALA A 75 -12.32 -0.58 -1.25
C ALA A 75 -12.43 0.86 -1.76
N LYS A 76 -11.44 1.30 -2.55
CA LYS A 76 -11.45 2.61 -3.20
C LYS A 76 -12.50 2.69 -4.31
N ALA A 77 -12.55 1.70 -5.20
CA ALA A 77 -13.49 1.69 -6.31
C ALA A 77 -14.96 1.59 -5.85
N ASN A 78 -15.22 0.97 -4.70
CA ASN A 78 -16.57 0.72 -4.18
C ASN A 78 -16.83 1.40 -2.83
N TYR A 79 -16.14 2.50 -2.54
CA TYR A 79 -16.13 3.16 -1.24
C TYR A 79 -17.54 3.40 -0.68
N ASP A 80 -18.43 3.97 -1.48
CA ASP A 80 -19.79 4.32 -1.02
C ASP A 80 -20.61 3.10 -0.62
N ALA A 81 -20.53 2.01 -1.38
CA ALA A 81 -21.27 0.78 -1.08
C ALA A 81 -20.73 0.08 0.18
N ILE A 82 -19.41 0.07 0.35
CA ILE A 82 -18.76 -0.48 1.54
C ILE A 82 -19.06 0.39 2.76
N ASN A 83 -18.96 1.71 2.64
CA ASN A 83 -19.28 2.65 3.71
C ASN A 83 -20.75 2.52 4.15
N GLN A 84 -21.67 2.37 3.20
CA GLN A 84 -23.07 2.10 3.51
C GLN A 84 -23.21 0.80 4.30
N ARG A 85 -22.52 -0.28 3.89
CA ARG A 85 -22.56 -1.54 4.62
C ARG A 85 -21.99 -1.42 6.04
N ILE A 86 -20.90 -0.67 6.24
CA ILE A 86 -20.38 -0.39 7.58
C ILE A 86 -21.45 0.30 8.43
N ASN A 87 -22.11 1.32 7.90
CA ASN A 87 -23.17 2.04 8.62
C ASN A 87 -24.34 1.11 9.01
N ASP A 88 -24.76 0.22 8.10
CA ASP A 88 -25.81 -0.78 8.37
C ASP A 88 -25.39 -1.76 9.48
N LEU A 89 -24.11 -2.14 9.53
CA LEU A 89 -23.54 -2.97 10.58
C LEU A 89 -23.49 -2.24 11.93
N GLY A 90 -23.19 -0.93 11.94
CA GLY A 90 -23.13 -0.09 13.14
C GLY A 90 -24.45 0.04 13.90
N MET A 91 -25.58 -0.29 13.26
CA MET A 91 -26.90 -0.33 13.90
C MET A 91 -27.18 -1.63 14.67
N LYS A 92 -26.27 -2.61 14.62
CA LYS A 92 -26.43 -3.91 15.28
C LYS A 92 -25.76 -3.92 16.66
N VAL A 93 -26.24 -4.81 17.53
CA VAL A 93 -25.56 -5.13 18.79
C VAL A 93 -24.54 -6.22 18.52
N PHE A 94 -23.28 -5.92 18.78
CA PHE A 94 -22.17 -6.87 18.67
C PHE A 94 -21.76 -7.41 20.04
N SER A 95 -21.20 -8.61 20.06
CA SER A 95 -20.30 -9.00 21.17
C SER A 95 -19.08 -8.08 21.21
N PHE A 96 -18.32 -8.12 22.31
CA PHE A 96 -17.09 -7.32 22.44
C PHE A 96 -16.11 -7.60 21.28
N ASP A 97 -15.85 -8.89 21.00
CA ASP A 97 -14.90 -9.29 19.95
C ASP A 97 -15.37 -8.88 18.54
N GLU A 98 -16.65 -9.08 18.22
CA GLU A 98 -17.21 -8.63 16.94
C GLU A 98 -17.20 -7.09 16.81
N GLY A 99 -17.46 -6.38 17.90
CA GLY A 99 -17.39 -4.92 17.97
C GLY A 99 -15.98 -4.39 17.73
N MET A 100 -14.96 -5.12 18.18
CA MET A 100 -13.55 -4.80 17.91
C MET A 100 -13.22 -4.96 16.43
N VAL A 101 -13.63 -6.07 15.80
CA VAL A 101 -13.44 -6.26 14.34
C VAL A 101 -14.17 -5.19 13.56
N TYR A 102 -15.41 -4.85 13.94
CA TYR A 102 -16.16 -3.76 13.31
C TYR A 102 -15.42 -2.41 13.42
N SER A 103 -14.90 -2.07 14.60
CA SER A 103 -14.16 -0.82 14.82
C SER A 103 -12.87 -0.75 13.99
N ASP A 104 -12.20 -1.89 13.82
CA ASP A 104 -11.01 -1.99 12.98
C ASP A 104 -11.35 -1.81 11.48
N VAL A 105 -12.46 -2.39 11.01
CA VAL A 105 -12.94 -2.16 9.63
C VAL A 105 -13.25 -0.67 9.38
N CYS A 106 -13.90 0.00 10.32
CA CYS A 106 -14.13 1.46 10.24
C CYS A 106 -12.80 2.22 10.12
N THR A 107 -11.83 1.87 10.97
CA THR A 107 -10.50 2.49 11.02
C THR A 107 -9.72 2.27 9.70
N GLN A 108 -9.75 1.05 9.18
CA GLN A 108 -9.18 0.71 7.87
C GLN A 108 -9.85 1.51 6.75
N LEU A 109 -11.19 1.60 6.69
CA LEU A 109 -11.88 2.32 5.62
C LEU A 109 -11.55 3.82 5.62
N CYS A 110 -11.38 4.44 6.78
CA CYS A 110 -10.93 5.85 6.88
C CYS A 110 -9.61 6.10 6.13
N SER A 111 -8.75 5.08 6.03
CA SER A 111 -7.45 5.19 5.35
C SER A 111 -7.56 5.27 3.82
N VAL A 112 -8.69 4.85 3.22
CA VAL A 112 -8.90 4.93 1.76
C VAL A 112 -8.75 6.37 1.24
N ASN A 113 -9.26 7.33 2.02
CA ASN A 113 -9.35 8.74 1.68
C ASN A 113 -8.58 9.65 2.65
N LEU A 114 -7.54 9.11 3.30
CA LEU A 114 -6.72 9.81 4.29
C LEU A 114 -6.13 11.13 3.74
N SER A 115 -5.58 11.08 2.52
CA SER A 115 -4.93 12.20 1.83
C SER A 115 -5.26 12.17 0.33
N ASP A 116 -4.69 13.07 -0.48
CA ASP A 116 -4.73 12.94 -1.95
C ASP A 116 -3.49 12.19 -2.51
N ASN A 117 -2.64 11.66 -1.62
CA ASN A 117 -1.56 10.75 -1.96
C ASN A 117 -2.06 9.30 -1.87
N ASP A 118 -2.45 8.74 -3.02
CA ASP A 118 -2.93 7.36 -3.12
C ASP A 118 -1.92 6.33 -2.60
N LYS A 119 -0.62 6.56 -2.77
CA LYS A 119 0.41 5.64 -2.28
C LYS A 119 0.46 5.60 -0.76
N LEU A 120 0.26 6.76 -0.10
CA LEU A 120 0.14 6.85 1.35
C LEU A 120 -1.16 6.16 1.81
N ASN A 121 -2.30 6.50 1.22
CA ASN A 121 -3.59 5.93 1.56
C ASN A 121 -3.57 4.41 1.44
N LYS A 122 -3.08 3.88 0.32
CA LYS A 122 -2.90 2.45 0.07
C LYS A 122 -2.01 1.80 1.10
N ALA A 123 -0.85 2.38 1.37
CA ALA A 123 0.11 1.80 2.29
C ALA A 123 -0.43 1.73 3.73
N VAL A 124 -1.13 2.77 4.21
CA VAL A 124 -1.78 2.72 5.53
C VAL A 124 -2.90 1.68 5.52
N TYR A 125 -3.80 1.71 4.54
CA TYR A 125 -4.90 0.75 4.43
C TYR A 125 -4.42 -0.71 4.44
N GLU A 126 -3.43 -1.02 3.61
CA GLU A 126 -2.87 -2.36 3.45
C GLU A 126 -2.11 -2.83 4.70
N THR A 127 -1.53 -1.89 5.46
CA THR A 127 -0.91 -2.18 6.76
C THR A 127 -1.97 -2.62 7.75
N LEU A 128 -3.05 -1.85 7.86
CA LEU A 128 -4.16 -2.20 8.75
C LEU A 128 -4.79 -3.54 8.33
N ARG A 129 -5.03 -3.76 7.03
CA ARG A 129 -5.59 -5.01 6.50
C ARG A 129 -4.76 -6.26 6.87
N ALA A 130 -3.44 -6.12 6.85
CA ALA A 130 -2.51 -7.22 7.11
C ALA A 130 -2.42 -7.59 8.60
N ILE A 131 -2.68 -6.65 9.51
CA ILE A 131 -2.75 -6.91 10.96
C ILE A 131 -4.09 -7.59 11.28
N LYS A 132 -4.02 -8.83 11.79
CA LYS A 132 -5.21 -9.66 12.05
C LYS A 132 -5.83 -9.46 13.42
N ASP A 133 -5.05 -8.99 14.39
CA ASP A 133 -5.57 -8.58 15.69
C ASP A 133 -6.19 -7.18 15.58
N PRO A 134 -7.51 -7.01 15.84
CA PRO A 134 -8.16 -5.71 15.69
C PRO A 134 -7.62 -4.63 16.64
N VAL A 135 -7.19 -5.01 17.86
CA VAL A 135 -6.64 -4.07 18.85
C VAL A 135 -5.30 -3.56 18.37
N GLU A 136 -4.44 -4.46 17.87
CA GLU A 136 -3.15 -4.11 17.30
C GLU A 136 -3.29 -3.22 16.07
N SER A 137 -4.21 -3.55 15.15
CA SER A 137 -4.48 -2.74 13.95
C SER A 137 -4.93 -1.32 14.31
N ILE A 138 -5.90 -1.18 15.21
CA ILE A 138 -6.38 0.13 15.67
C ILE A 138 -5.26 0.91 16.37
N THR A 139 -4.43 0.23 17.18
CA THR A 139 -3.28 0.85 17.87
C THR A 139 -2.27 1.38 16.87
N VAL A 140 -1.90 0.59 15.86
CA VAL A 140 -1.00 1.02 14.78
C VAL A 140 -1.60 2.18 13.99
N SER A 141 -2.90 2.17 13.70
CA SER A 141 -3.57 3.30 13.05
C SER A 141 -3.48 4.59 13.89
N SER A 142 -3.71 4.49 15.19
CA SER A 142 -3.62 5.64 16.11
C SER A 142 -2.19 6.20 16.17
N GLU A 143 -1.20 5.31 16.21
CA GLU A 143 0.21 5.65 16.21
C GLU A 143 0.62 6.36 14.91
N ILE A 144 0.23 5.82 13.75
CA ILE A 144 0.49 6.44 12.45
C ILE A 144 -0.14 7.83 12.37
N HIS A 145 -1.40 7.96 12.80
CA HIS A 145 -2.11 9.22 12.77
C HIS A 145 -1.42 10.29 13.62
N THR A 146 -1.13 9.98 14.88
CA THR A 146 -0.45 10.88 15.82
C THR A 146 0.90 11.33 15.28
N ASN A 147 1.71 10.39 14.80
CA ASN A 147 3.05 10.71 14.36
C ASN A 147 3.09 11.47 13.03
N LEU A 148 2.11 11.27 12.14
CA LEU A 148 1.99 12.11 10.94
C LEU A 148 1.74 13.57 11.32
N GLN A 149 0.86 13.80 12.30
CA GLN A 149 0.59 15.15 12.80
C GLN A 149 1.85 15.76 13.43
N ASP A 150 2.49 15.04 14.34
CA ASP A 150 3.69 15.49 15.04
C ASP A 150 4.86 15.77 14.08
N TYR A 151 5.07 14.89 13.10
CA TYR A 151 6.07 15.08 12.06
C TYR A 151 5.82 16.38 11.29
N TYR A 152 4.57 16.63 10.86
CA TYR A 152 4.23 17.84 10.12
C TYR A 152 4.50 19.12 10.92
N TYR A 153 4.23 19.11 12.23
CA TYR A 153 4.48 20.25 13.12
C TYR A 153 5.91 20.28 13.71
N GLY A 154 6.80 19.39 13.27
CA GLY A 154 8.20 19.35 13.72
C GLY A 154 8.36 19.00 15.21
N LYS A 155 7.43 18.21 15.76
CA LYS A 155 7.49 17.71 17.13
C LYS A 155 8.51 16.57 17.26
N ALA A 156 8.94 16.33 18.50
CA ALA A 156 9.79 15.18 18.82
C ALA A 156 9.01 13.87 18.64
N ILE A 157 9.68 12.84 18.13
CA ILE A 157 9.09 11.52 17.94
C ILE A 157 8.94 10.87 19.31
N ASN A 158 7.71 10.50 19.66
CA ASN A 158 7.37 9.80 20.90
C ASN A 158 6.26 8.81 20.57
N ALA A 159 6.26 7.65 21.22
CA ALA A 159 5.15 6.71 21.06
C ALA A 159 3.86 7.31 21.64
N SER A 160 2.72 7.08 21.00
CA SER A 160 1.44 7.71 21.39
C SER A 160 0.98 7.41 22.83
N PHE A 161 1.46 6.32 23.42
CA PHE A 161 1.17 5.97 24.82
C PHE A 161 2.10 6.65 25.84
N VAL A 162 3.16 7.32 25.38
CA VAL A 162 4.12 8.05 26.23
C VAL A 162 3.50 9.40 26.58
N VAL A 163 2.69 9.36 27.64
CA VAL A 163 2.03 10.49 28.33
C VAL A 163 0.80 11.07 27.61
N SER A 164 -0.33 11.12 28.32
CA SER A 164 -1.51 11.90 27.91
C SER A 164 -1.23 13.39 28.13
N ASN A 165 -0.78 14.14 27.13
CA ASN A 165 -0.83 15.59 27.18
C ASN A 165 -0.59 16.17 25.79
N ASN A 166 -1.49 17.05 25.34
CA ASN A 166 -1.32 17.95 24.20
C ASN A 166 -0.01 18.79 24.24
N GLN A 167 0.80 18.65 25.28
CA GLN A 167 2.15 19.23 25.40
C GLN A 167 3.17 18.50 24.50
N ILE A 168 3.08 17.17 24.38
CA ILE A 168 4.03 16.35 23.62
C ILE A 168 3.54 16.22 22.19
N HIS A 169 2.37 15.60 22.03
CA HIS A 169 1.69 15.43 20.75
C HIS A 169 0.87 16.67 20.40
N THR A 170 0.71 16.94 19.11
CA THR A 170 -0.26 17.93 18.67
C THR A 170 -1.69 17.40 18.76
N ASP A 171 -2.64 18.30 19.03
CA ASP A 171 -4.08 18.06 18.95
C ASP A 171 -4.68 18.54 17.61
N LYS A 172 -3.84 19.04 16.71
CA LYS A 172 -4.28 19.62 15.43
C LYS A 172 -4.29 18.56 14.36
N ASN A 173 -5.50 18.20 13.94
CA ASN A 173 -5.70 17.39 12.74
C ASN A 173 -5.07 18.06 11.52
N LEU A 174 -4.46 17.25 10.67
CA LEU A 174 -3.94 17.70 9.38
C LEU A 174 -5.06 17.74 8.35
N THR A 175 -5.06 18.79 7.52
CA THR A 175 -5.83 18.79 6.27
C THR A 175 -5.20 17.82 5.27
N LYS A 176 -5.96 17.41 4.24
CA LYS A 176 -5.43 16.58 3.15
C LYS A 176 -4.20 17.19 2.48
N SER A 177 -4.22 18.52 2.24
CA SER A 177 -3.08 19.23 1.65
C SER A 177 -1.83 19.16 2.54
N GLN A 178 -1.99 19.19 3.87
CA GLN A 178 -0.87 19.08 4.80
C GLN A 178 -0.31 17.65 4.80
N LEU A 179 -1.17 16.63 4.83
CA LEU A 179 -0.76 15.23 4.68
C LEU A 179 0.00 14.99 3.37
N ASN A 180 -0.48 15.54 2.25
CA ASN A 180 0.18 15.40 0.95
C ASN A 180 1.58 16.04 0.89
N SER A 181 1.84 17.03 1.75
CA SER A 181 3.15 17.71 1.78
C SER A 181 4.21 16.95 2.58
N ILE A 182 3.83 15.90 3.31
CA ILE A 182 4.75 15.07 4.08
C ILE A 182 5.63 14.25 3.13
N ASN A 183 6.95 14.29 3.34
CA ASN A 183 7.86 13.33 2.74
C ASN A 183 7.72 11.99 3.47
N VAL A 184 6.90 11.09 2.92
CA VAL A 184 6.57 9.79 3.53
C VAL A 184 7.81 8.91 3.72
N GLU A 185 8.83 9.02 2.85
CA GLU A 185 10.07 8.24 3.00
C GLU A 185 10.89 8.70 4.20
N ASP A 186 11.09 10.01 4.35
CA ASP A 186 11.79 10.58 5.51
C ASP A 186 11.01 10.33 6.80
N PHE A 187 9.68 10.49 6.77
CA PHE A 187 8.80 10.15 7.88
C PHE A 187 8.98 8.69 8.32
N LEU A 188 8.81 7.72 7.42
CA LEU A 188 8.94 6.29 7.74
C LEU A 188 10.34 5.95 8.26
N SER A 189 11.39 6.49 7.63
CA SER A 189 12.76 6.25 8.05
C SER A 189 13.00 6.73 9.49
N LYS A 190 12.50 7.92 9.84
CA LYS A 190 12.66 8.47 11.19
C LYS A 190 11.87 7.69 12.23
N MET A 191 10.63 7.30 11.93
CA MET A 191 9.79 6.52 12.86
C MET A 191 10.39 5.14 13.13
N VAL A 192 10.82 4.43 12.09
CA VAL A 192 11.45 3.10 12.24
C VAL A 192 12.71 3.19 13.09
N VAL A 193 13.58 4.18 12.84
CA VAL A 193 14.82 4.36 13.62
C VAL A 193 14.50 4.68 15.08
N ALA A 194 13.69 5.70 15.34
CA ALA A 194 13.37 6.14 16.71
C ALA A 194 12.71 5.02 17.53
N PHE A 195 11.67 4.37 17.01
CA PHE A 195 10.97 3.33 17.76
C PHE A 195 11.76 2.04 17.90
N SER A 196 12.70 1.75 17.00
CA SER A 196 13.63 0.63 17.19
C SER A 196 14.59 0.89 18.35
N GLU A 197 15.08 2.13 18.48
CA GLU A 197 15.91 2.56 19.62
C GLU A 197 15.11 2.54 20.93
N ASP A 198 13.88 3.07 20.92
CA ASP A 198 13.00 3.04 22.08
C ASP A 198 12.67 1.61 22.49
N TYR A 199 12.34 0.74 21.52
CA TYR A 199 12.13 -0.68 21.76
C TYR A 199 13.35 -1.31 22.41
N ALA A 200 14.57 -1.05 21.91
CA ALA A 200 15.79 -1.62 22.48
C ALA A 200 15.98 -1.21 23.96
N ASN A 201 15.70 0.04 24.29
CA ASN A 201 15.92 0.62 25.62
C ASN A 201 14.72 0.51 26.58
N ALA A 202 13.55 0.12 26.09
CA ALA A 202 12.32 0.08 26.88
C ALA A 202 12.37 -0.92 28.04
N PRO A 203 11.76 -0.57 29.21
CA PRO A 203 11.56 -1.52 30.29
C PRO A 203 10.53 -2.59 29.91
N MET A 204 10.60 -3.74 30.58
CA MET A 204 9.77 -4.92 30.26
C MET A 204 8.26 -4.62 30.23
N SER A 205 7.79 -3.70 31.08
CA SER A 205 6.37 -3.31 31.20
C SER A 205 5.78 -2.64 29.95
N VAL A 206 6.61 -2.06 29.10
CA VAL A 206 6.17 -1.38 27.85
C VAL A 206 6.83 -1.94 26.60
N LYS A 207 7.64 -3.00 26.76
CA LYS A 207 8.44 -3.60 25.68
C LYS A 207 7.56 -4.12 24.55
N ASN A 208 6.43 -4.73 24.89
CA ASN A 208 5.49 -5.26 23.90
C ASN A 208 4.78 -4.15 23.12
N GLN A 209 4.41 -3.05 23.77
CA GLN A 209 3.82 -1.89 23.11
C GLN A 209 4.80 -1.29 22.08
N TYR A 210 6.07 -1.10 22.45
CA TYR A 210 7.09 -0.66 21.49
C TYR A 210 7.33 -1.68 20.38
N LYS A 211 7.28 -2.98 20.68
CA LYS A 211 7.42 -4.02 19.66
C LYS A 211 6.31 -3.90 18.61
N GLN A 212 5.06 -3.74 19.03
CA GLN A 212 3.91 -3.56 18.14
C GLN A 212 4.07 -2.31 17.25
N ILE A 213 4.58 -1.21 17.80
CA ILE A 213 4.88 0.00 17.02
C ILE A 213 5.95 -0.29 15.95
N VAL A 214 7.06 -0.92 16.33
CA VAL A 214 8.15 -1.26 15.40
C VAL A 214 7.68 -2.20 14.30
N ASP A 215 6.94 -3.25 14.65
CA ASP A 215 6.38 -4.20 13.69
C ASP A 215 5.41 -3.50 12.73
N GLY A 216 4.53 -2.64 13.27
CA GLY A 216 3.58 -1.84 12.50
C GLY A 216 4.25 -0.88 11.51
N TYR A 217 5.28 -0.15 11.93
CA TYR A 217 6.04 0.73 11.03
C TYR A 217 6.88 -0.03 10.01
N SER A 218 7.41 -1.20 10.37
CA SER A 218 8.12 -2.07 9.43
C SER A 218 7.19 -2.56 8.32
N LEU A 219 5.98 -3.00 8.70
CA LEU A 219 4.94 -3.40 7.76
C LEU A 219 4.45 -2.22 6.89
N PHE A 220 4.27 -1.04 7.50
CA PHE A 220 3.92 0.17 6.76
C PHE A 220 4.99 0.55 5.74
N GLN A 221 6.27 0.51 6.12
CA GLN A 221 7.36 0.78 5.20
C GLN A 221 7.40 -0.22 4.04
N GLN A 222 7.15 -1.51 4.30
CA GLN A 222 7.04 -2.54 3.27
C GLN A 222 5.90 -2.24 2.29
N ASN A 223 4.70 -1.97 2.79
CA ASN A 223 3.53 -1.66 1.98
C ASN A 223 3.69 -0.37 1.17
N TYR A 224 4.33 0.66 1.73
CA TYR A 224 4.64 1.89 1.01
C TYR A 224 5.67 1.67 -0.09
N ASN A 225 6.70 0.85 0.16
CA ASN A 225 7.65 0.47 -0.87
C ASN A 225 7.01 -0.35 -1.99
N GLN A 226 6.01 -1.18 -1.68
CA GLN A 226 5.25 -1.92 -2.67
C GLN A 226 4.34 -1.02 -3.50
N SER A 227 3.60 -0.10 -2.88
CA SER A 227 2.71 0.85 -3.60
C SER A 227 3.48 1.79 -4.54
N LYS A 228 4.78 2.02 -4.30
CA LYS A 228 5.66 2.74 -5.23
C LYS A 228 6.10 1.92 -6.44
N LYS A 229 6.24 0.60 -6.31
CA LYS A 229 6.70 -0.31 -7.38
C LYS A 229 5.59 -0.61 -8.38
N GLU A 230 4.34 -0.48 -7.96
CA GLU A 230 3.18 -0.55 -8.84
C GLU A 230 3.16 0.72 -9.70
N SER A 231 3.77 0.67 -10.89
CA SER A 231 3.65 1.73 -11.89
C SER A 231 3.73 1.19 -13.32
N TYR A 232 2.78 1.67 -14.15
CA TYR A 232 2.77 1.73 -15.62
C TYR A 232 2.26 0.54 -16.46
N TYR A 233 1.19 -0.14 -16.05
CA TYR A 233 0.32 -0.78 -17.05
C TYR A 233 -1.15 -0.48 -16.73
N ALA A 234 -1.63 0.62 -17.30
CA ALA A 234 -3.04 0.86 -17.57
C ALA A 234 -3.24 0.75 -19.08
#